data_AF-X1LQX3-F1
#
_entry.id   AF-X1LQX3-F1
#
_cell.length_a   1.000
_cell.length_b   1.000
_cell.length_c   1.000
_cell.angle_alpha   90.00
_cell.angle_beta   90.00
_cell.angle_gamma   90.00
#
_symmetry.space_group_name_H-M   'P 1'
#
loop_
_entity.id
_entity.type
_entity.pdbx_description
1 polymer ?
#
loop_
_entity_poly.entity_id
_entity_poly.type
_entity_poly.pdbx_seq_one_letter_code
_entity_poly.pdbx_strand_id
1 'polypeptide(L)'
;VRVIAGPERKSRLISEKEKEIIAYHESGHALVAKLLPNCDPVHKVSIIPRGNATLGYTLQLPTQDRYLISKLELMDRLSVLLGGRVAEDIVFKDVTTGAQNDLERATKLARQMVTEYGMSDTIGPGPTHCDQRSNSQRPERL
;
A
#
# COMPACT_ATOMS: atom_id res chain seq x y z
N VAL A 1 -9.83 16.07 4.23
CA VAL A 1 -10.04 15.20 3.05
C VAL A 1 -9.78 15.91 1.70
N ARG A 2 -10.33 17.11 1.44
CA ARG A 2 -10.03 17.89 0.21
C ARG A 2 -8.55 18.26 0.05
N VAL A 3 -7.84 18.41 1.17
CA VAL A 3 -6.38 18.68 1.22
C VAL A 3 -5.54 17.42 0.96
N ILE A 4 -6.04 16.23 1.30
CA ILE A 4 -5.25 14.97 1.27
C ILE A 4 -5.37 14.26 -0.08
N ALA A 5 -6.57 14.23 -0.67
CA ALA A 5 -6.85 13.47 -1.90
C ALA A 5 -7.07 14.34 -3.16
N GLY A 6 -6.98 15.66 -3.04
CA GLY A 6 -7.23 16.60 -4.14
C GLY A 6 -8.72 16.77 -4.50
N PRO A 7 -9.01 17.57 -5.55
CA PRO A 7 -10.38 17.82 -6.00
C PRO A 7 -11.02 16.55 -6.59
N GLU A 8 -12.33 16.43 -6.38
CA GLU A 8 -13.15 15.35 -6.92
C GLU A 8 -13.33 15.53 -8.43
N ARG A 9 -13.02 14.50 -9.22
CA ARG A 9 -13.25 14.51 -10.68
C ARG A 9 -14.60 13.86 -10.97
N LYS A 10 -15.61 14.70 -11.19
CA LYS A 10 -16.95 14.25 -11.61
C LYS A 10 -17.05 13.86 -13.10
N SER A 11 -16.01 14.13 -13.90
CA SER A 11 -16.07 14.00 -15.37
C SER A 11 -15.59 12.65 -15.92
N ARG A 12 -14.99 11.77 -15.10
CA ARG A 12 -14.53 10.46 -15.57
C ARG A 12 -15.71 9.49 -15.55
N LEU A 13 -16.24 9.15 -16.72
CA LEU A 13 -17.19 8.07 -16.91
C LEU A 13 -16.50 6.75 -16.56
N ILE A 14 -16.79 6.21 -15.38
CA ILE A 14 -16.37 4.87 -14.96
C ILE A 14 -17.54 3.93 -15.27
N SER A 15 -17.26 2.82 -15.96
CA SER A 15 -18.27 1.80 -16.22
C SER A 15 -18.75 1.14 -14.93
N GLU A 16 -19.97 0.61 -14.90
CA GLU A 16 -20.49 -0.07 -13.70
C GLU A 16 -19.58 -1.25 -13.28
N LYS A 17 -19.03 -1.98 -14.26
CA LYS A 17 -18.08 -3.06 -14.01
C LYS A 17 -16.80 -2.58 -13.33
N GLU A 18 -16.21 -1.47 -13.79
CA GLU A 18 -15.01 -0.90 -13.15
C GLU A 18 -15.30 -0.38 -11.74
N LYS A 19 -16.48 0.24 -11.52
CA LYS A 19 -16.89 0.67 -10.18
C LYS A 19 -17.01 -0.51 -9.22
N GLU A 20 -17.57 -1.62 -9.70
CA GLU A 20 -17.71 -2.83 -8.90
C GLU A 20 -16.34 -3.38 -8.50
N ILE A 21 -15.41 -3.50 -9.46
CA ILE A 21 -14.02 -3.93 -9.18
C ILE A 21 -13.36 -3.03 -8.13
N ILE A 22 -13.44 -1.70 -8.30
CA ILE A 22 -12.88 -0.73 -7.34
C ILE A 22 -13.55 -0.89 -5.96
N ALA A 23 -14.86 -1.12 -5.91
CA ALA A 23 -15.58 -1.31 -4.66
C ALA A 23 -15.10 -2.54 -3.89
N TYR A 24 -14.93 -3.69 -4.55
CA TYR A 24 -14.37 -4.88 -3.91
C TYR A 24 -12.91 -4.69 -3.52
N HIS A 25 -12.11 -4.01 -4.35
CA HIS A 25 -10.72 -3.70 -4.04
C HIS A 25 -10.58 -2.88 -2.75
N GLU A 26 -11.28 -1.74 -2.66
CA GLU A 26 -11.26 -0.89 -1.46
C GLU A 26 -11.89 -1.59 -0.25
N SER A 27 -12.92 -2.41 -0.46
CA SER A 27 -13.50 -3.24 0.61
C SER A 27 -12.51 -4.27 1.14
N GLY A 28 -11.65 -4.83 0.29
CA GLY A 28 -10.57 -5.74 0.67
C GLY A 28 -9.59 -5.08 1.64
N HIS A 29 -9.10 -3.88 1.30
CA HIS A 29 -8.26 -3.10 2.20
C HIS A 29 -8.95 -2.80 3.53
N ALA A 30 -10.20 -2.33 3.47
CA ALA A 30 -10.94 -1.93 4.65
C ALA A 30 -11.24 -3.11 5.59
N LEU A 31 -11.60 -4.26 5.04
CA LEU A 31 -11.93 -5.45 5.81
C LEU A 31 -10.70 -6.01 6.51
N VAL A 32 -9.57 -6.16 5.78
CA VAL A 32 -8.32 -6.65 6.37
C VAL A 32 -7.82 -5.69 7.45
N ALA A 33 -7.86 -4.38 7.20
CA ALA A 33 -7.47 -3.37 8.19
C ALA A 33 -8.37 -3.36 9.43
N LYS A 34 -9.65 -3.73 9.29
CA LYS A 34 -10.59 -3.79 10.41
C LYS A 34 -10.42 -5.06 11.26
N LEU A 35 -10.02 -6.17 10.65
CA LEU A 35 -9.89 -7.47 11.31
C LEU A 35 -8.54 -7.65 11.99
N LEU A 36 -7.48 -7.00 11.50
CA LEU A 36 -6.15 -7.12 12.08
C LEU A 36 -6.01 -6.25 13.34
N PRO A 37 -5.42 -6.81 14.42
CA PRO A 37 -5.40 -6.15 15.72
C PRO A 37 -4.42 -4.97 15.80
N ASN A 38 -3.37 -4.96 14.97
CA ASN A 38 -2.33 -3.93 15.03
C ASN A 38 -2.46 -2.87 13.93
N CYS A 39 -3.57 -2.86 13.19
CA CYS A 39 -3.83 -1.86 12.17
C CYS A 39 -4.49 -0.60 12.75
N ASP A 40 -4.19 0.53 12.12
CA ASP A 40 -4.84 1.79 12.42
C ASP A 40 -6.32 1.74 11.97
N PRO A 41 -7.26 2.33 12.72
CA PRO A 41 -8.67 2.24 12.40
C PRO A 41 -9.01 2.91 11.06
N VAL A 42 -9.82 2.21 10.28
CA VAL A 42 -10.36 2.74 9.02
C VAL A 42 -11.36 3.84 9.31
N HIS A 43 -11.09 5.05 8.82
CA HIS A 43 -11.93 6.23 9.03
C HIS A 43 -12.84 6.51 7.85
N LYS A 44 -12.37 6.26 6.64
CA LYS A 44 -13.15 6.53 5.43
C LYS A 44 -12.71 5.61 4.29
N VAL A 45 -13.69 5.03 3.61
CA VAL A 45 -13.52 4.30 2.36
C VAL A 45 -14.27 5.06 1.27
N SER A 46 -13.67 5.20 0.09
CA SER A 46 -14.28 5.91 -1.02
C SER A 46 -13.88 5.27 -2.35
N ILE A 47 -14.88 4.94 -3.16
CA ILE A 47 -14.71 4.47 -4.55
C ILE A 47 -14.77 5.62 -5.58
N ILE A 48 -14.89 6.86 -5.08
CA ILE A 48 -14.99 8.05 -5.91
C ILE A 48 -13.58 8.48 -6.31
N PRO A 49 -13.27 8.57 -7.63
CA PRO A 49 -11.96 9.00 -8.10
C PRO A 49 -11.69 10.45 -7.69
N ARG A 50 -10.53 10.68 -7.09
CA ARG A 50 -10.04 12.04 -6.76
C ARG A 50 -8.62 12.23 -7.31
N GLY A 51 -8.31 13.43 -7.80
CA GLY A 51 -7.00 13.73 -8.38
C GLY A 51 -6.67 12.94 -9.67
N ASN A 52 -5.37 12.82 -9.99
CA ASN A 52 -4.89 12.21 -11.24
C ASN A 52 -4.58 10.70 -11.13
N ALA A 53 -4.49 10.13 -9.92
CA ALA A 53 -3.89 8.79 -9.73
C ALA A 53 -4.68 7.82 -8.82
N THR A 54 -5.78 8.23 -8.18
CA THR A 54 -6.53 7.36 -7.26
C THR A 54 -7.98 7.17 -7.73
N LEU A 55 -8.31 5.92 -8.07
CA LEU A 55 -9.67 5.49 -8.44
C LEU A 55 -10.54 5.28 -7.20
N GLY A 56 -9.94 4.80 -6.11
CA GLY A 56 -10.51 4.72 -4.77
C GLY A 56 -9.43 5.03 -3.73
N TYR A 57 -9.84 5.15 -2.46
CA TYR A 57 -8.91 5.17 -1.34
C TYR A 57 -9.57 4.69 -0.04
N THR A 58 -8.76 4.01 0.76
CA THR A 58 -9.05 3.63 2.14
C THR A 58 -8.15 4.44 3.08
N LEU A 59 -8.76 5.35 3.85
CA LEU A 59 -8.07 6.22 4.78
C LEU A 59 -8.02 5.59 6.17
N GLN A 60 -6.81 5.27 6.62
CA GLN A 60 -6.48 4.93 8.00
C GLN A 60 -5.88 6.17 8.66
N LEU A 61 -6.30 6.47 9.89
CA LEU A 61 -5.68 7.53 10.69
C LEU A 61 -5.08 6.91 11.95
N PRO A 62 -3.80 7.21 12.23
CA PRO A 62 -3.16 6.72 13.45
C PRO A 62 -3.82 7.35 14.67
N THR A 63 -4.11 6.53 15.68
CA THR A 63 -4.67 6.99 16.96
C THR A 63 -3.61 7.58 17.89
N GLN A 64 -2.34 7.26 17.65
CA GLN A 64 -1.21 7.70 18.45
C GLN A 64 -0.02 7.95 17.54
N ASP A 65 0.78 8.97 17.85
CA ASP A 65 2.09 9.15 17.24
C ASP A 65 3.04 8.08 17.76
N ARG A 66 3.49 7.19 16.87
CA ARG A 66 4.39 6.08 17.21
C ARG A 66 5.74 6.31 16.58
N TYR A 67 6.78 6.29 17.42
CA TYR A 67 8.18 6.38 16.99
C TYR A 67 8.79 5.02 16.65
N LEU A 68 8.22 3.94 17.22
CA LEU A 68 8.67 2.56 17.04
C LEU A 68 7.54 1.74 16.44
N ILE A 69 7.88 0.85 15.50
CA ILE A 69 6.92 -0.03 14.82
C ILE A 69 7.41 -1.47 14.95
N SER A 70 6.54 -2.37 15.41
CA SER A 70 6.89 -3.78 15.59
C SER A 70 6.86 -4.57 14.28
N LYS A 71 7.53 -5.74 14.25
CA LYS A 71 7.46 -6.67 13.11
C LYS A 71 6.01 -7.07 12.80
N LEU A 72 5.20 -7.34 13.82
CA LEU A 72 3.78 -7.71 13.66
C LEU A 72 2.97 -6.58 13.03
N GLU A 73 3.19 -5.33 13.44
CA GLU A 73 2.53 -4.16 12.83
C GLU A 73 2.89 -3.99 11.36
N LEU A 74 4.16 -4.21 11.00
CA LEU A 74 4.60 -4.13 9.60
C LEU A 74 4.02 -5.29 8.76
N MET A 75 3.92 -6.49 9.34
CA MET A 75 3.25 -7.63 8.69
C MET A 75 1.75 -7.39 8.48
N ASP A 76 1.09 -6.77 9.46
CA ASP A 76 -0.33 -6.42 9.34
C ASP A 76 -0.53 -5.34 8.26
N ARG A 77 0.36 -4.33 8.22
CA ARG A 77 0.36 -3.32 7.13
C ARG A 77 0.59 -3.93 5.75
N LEU A 78 1.50 -4.90 5.62
CA LEU A 78 1.68 -5.65 4.37
C LEU A 78 0.40 -6.39 3.97
N SER A 79 -0.24 -7.06 4.94
CA SER A 79 -1.48 -7.80 4.71
C SER A 79 -2.60 -6.88 4.22
N VAL A 80 -2.71 -5.68 4.79
CA VAL A 80 -3.66 -4.67 4.31
C VAL A 80 -3.36 -4.26 2.87
N LEU A 81 -2.10 -3.94 2.53
CA LEU A 81 -1.73 -3.54 1.16
C LEU A 81 -2.05 -4.62 0.12
N LEU A 82 -1.97 -5.90 0.49
CA LEU A 82 -2.29 -7.00 -0.43
C LEU A 82 -3.79 -7.34 -0.45
N GLY A 83 -4.57 -6.85 0.53
CA GLY A 83 -5.98 -7.17 0.70
C GLY A 83 -6.86 -6.80 -0.50
N GLY A 84 -6.63 -5.65 -1.14
CA GLY A 84 -7.41 -5.23 -2.31
C GLY A 84 -7.23 -6.15 -3.51
N ARG A 85 -5.98 -6.54 -3.81
CA ARG A 85 -5.65 -7.49 -4.87
C ARG A 85 -6.24 -8.88 -4.63
N VAL A 86 -6.20 -9.37 -3.40
CA VAL A 86 -6.77 -10.67 -3.02
C VAL A 86 -8.29 -10.65 -3.13
N ALA A 87 -8.95 -9.54 -2.77
CA ALA A 87 -10.38 -9.39 -2.94
C ALA A 87 -10.82 -9.49 -4.41
N GLU A 88 -10.06 -8.87 -5.32
CA GLU A 88 -10.30 -9.01 -6.76
C GLU A 88 -10.19 -10.47 -7.23
N ASP A 89 -9.12 -11.17 -6.84
CA ASP A 89 -8.87 -12.56 -7.25
C ASP A 89 -9.93 -13.54 -6.71
N ILE A 90 -10.42 -13.32 -5.49
CA ILE A 90 -11.45 -14.17 -4.90
C ILE A 90 -12.79 -14.00 -5.64
N VAL A 91 -13.20 -12.76 -5.90
CA VAL A 91 -14.54 -12.43 -6.42
C VAL A 91 -14.60 -12.54 -7.94
N PHE A 92 -13.62 -12.00 -8.65
CA PHE A 92 -13.64 -11.91 -10.11
C PHE A 92 -12.78 -12.96 -10.80
N LYS A 93 -11.91 -13.68 -10.05
CA LYS A 93 -10.94 -14.64 -10.62
C LYS A 93 -10.04 -14.04 -11.69
N ASP A 94 -9.93 -12.72 -11.69
CA ASP A 94 -9.13 -11.93 -12.60
C ASP A 94 -8.57 -10.74 -11.84
N VAL A 95 -7.36 -10.37 -12.17
CA VAL A 95 -6.57 -9.42 -11.41
C VAL A 95 -6.25 -8.20 -12.25
N THR A 96 -6.54 -7.02 -11.70
CA THR A 96 -6.40 -5.78 -12.47
C THR A 96 -5.08 -5.05 -12.23
N THR A 97 -4.84 -4.02 -13.04
CA THR A 97 -3.72 -3.09 -12.88
C THR A 97 -3.92 -2.10 -11.73
N GLY A 98 -5.10 -2.07 -11.08
CA GLY A 98 -5.41 -1.16 -9.98
C GLY A 98 -4.50 -1.32 -8.77
N ALA A 99 -4.03 -2.54 -8.50
CA ALA A 99 -3.17 -2.86 -7.36
C ALA A 99 -1.67 -2.51 -7.54
N GLN A 100 -1.28 -1.85 -8.63
CA GLN A 100 0.14 -1.58 -8.92
C GLN A 100 0.82 -0.78 -7.79
N ASN A 101 0.19 0.29 -7.32
CA ASN A 101 0.74 1.12 -6.25
C ASN A 101 0.83 0.35 -4.92
N ASP A 102 -0.12 -0.54 -4.64
CA ASP A 102 -0.11 -1.31 -3.39
C ASP A 102 0.98 -2.37 -3.38
N LEU A 103 1.22 -3.02 -4.53
CA LEU A 103 2.33 -3.95 -4.74
C LEU A 103 3.69 -3.25 -4.63
N GLU A 104 3.84 -2.05 -5.19
CA GLU A 104 5.06 -1.26 -5.06
C GLU A 104 5.35 -0.91 -3.59
N ARG A 105 4.33 -0.43 -2.86
CA ARG A 105 4.44 -0.12 -1.43
C ARG A 105 4.73 -1.35 -0.60
N ALA A 106 4.06 -2.47 -0.88
CA ALA A 106 4.28 -3.73 -0.17
C ALA A 106 5.71 -4.24 -0.40
N THR A 107 6.19 -4.18 -1.64
CA THR A 107 7.57 -4.58 -1.98
C THR A 107 8.59 -3.71 -1.26
N LYS A 108 8.39 -2.39 -1.26
CA LYS A 108 9.26 -1.45 -0.54
C LYS A 108 9.28 -1.75 0.95
N LEU A 109 8.11 -1.93 1.57
CA LEU A 109 7.98 -2.22 2.99
C LEU A 109 8.66 -3.54 3.37
N ALA A 110 8.40 -4.60 2.60
CA ALA A 110 9.03 -5.91 2.81
C ALA A 110 10.55 -5.83 2.67
N ARG A 111 11.05 -5.06 1.68
CA ARG A 111 12.49 -4.83 1.54
C ARG A 111 13.06 -4.11 2.76
N GLN A 112 12.43 -3.04 3.25
CA GLN A 112 12.89 -2.32 4.44
C GLN A 112 12.90 -3.20 5.69
N MET A 113 11.86 -4.02 5.88
CA MET A 113 11.81 -4.99 6.98
C MET A 113 13.04 -5.91 6.99
N VAL A 114 13.45 -6.37 5.82
CA VAL A 114 14.59 -7.28 5.68
C VAL A 114 15.92 -6.54 5.78
N THR A 115 16.09 -5.46 5.01
CA THR A 115 17.41 -4.82 4.81
C THR A 115 17.75 -3.76 5.85
N GLU A 116 16.76 -2.99 6.31
CA GLU A 116 16.98 -1.87 7.24
C GLU A 116 16.69 -2.28 8.68
N TYR A 117 15.61 -3.04 8.90
CA TYR A 117 15.17 -3.42 10.23
C TYR A 117 15.68 -4.77 10.72
N GLY A 118 16.31 -5.56 9.84
CA GLY A 118 16.86 -6.88 10.21
C GLY A 118 15.81 -7.86 10.71
N MET A 119 14.56 -7.74 10.24
CA MET A 119 13.41 -8.55 10.70
C MET A 119 13.29 -9.92 10.02
N SER A 120 14.36 -10.37 9.35
CA SER A 120 14.45 -11.67 8.69
C SER A 120 15.30 -12.64 9.52
N ASP A 121 14.69 -13.74 9.94
CA ASP A 121 15.36 -14.77 10.75
C ASP A 121 16.46 -15.50 9.97
N THR A 122 16.38 -15.51 8.62
CA THR A 122 17.37 -16.13 7.74
C THR A 122 18.62 -15.27 7.53
N ILE A 123 18.44 -13.95 7.43
CA ILE A 123 19.53 -12.99 7.16
C ILE A 123 20.20 -12.55 8.47
N GLY A 124 19.47 -12.57 9.57
CA GLY A 124 19.95 -12.20 10.90
C GLY A 124 19.84 -10.70 11.18
N PRO A 125 20.10 -10.28 12.44
CA PRO A 125 19.97 -8.90 12.88
C PRO A 125 21.19 -8.08 12.43
N GLY A 126 21.15 -7.57 11.21
CA GLY A 126 22.16 -6.65 10.70
C GLY A 126 21.64 -5.94 9.46
N PRO A 127 21.97 -4.65 9.25
CA PRO A 127 21.60 -3.95 8.03
C PRO A 127 22.35 -4.59 6.86
N THR A 128 21.64 -5.36 6.03
CA THR A 128 22.20 -5.79 4.76
C THR A 128 22.11 -4.61 3.81
N HIS A 129 23.15 -3.78 3.79
CA HIS A 129 23.31 -2.77 2.75
C HIS A 129 23.41 -3.47 1.39
N CYS A 130 22.27 -3.72 0.75
CA CYS A 130 22.20 -3.84 -0.69
C CYS A 130 22.31 -2.41 -1.24
N ASP A 131 23.56 -1.99 -1.40
CA ASP A 131 23.97 -0.70 -1.94
C ASP A 131 23.28 -0.45 -3.30
N GLN A 132 22.46 0.60 -3.38
CA GLN A 132 21.96 1.14 -4.64
C GLN A 132 22.77 2.37 -5.10
N ARG A 133 24.02 2.53 -4.66
CA ARG A 133 24.94 3.50 -5.26
C ARG A 133 25.85 2.85 -6.30
N SER A 134 25.33 2.66 -7.50
CA SER A 134 26.20 2.49 -8.66
C SER A 134 25.61 3.09 -9.94
N ASN A 135 25.15 4.35 -9.92
CA ASN A 135 25.09 5.12 -11.17
C ASN A 135 24.97 6.65 -10.97
N SER A 136 26.06 7.35 -10.64
CA SER A 136 26.22 8.80 -10.95
C SER A 136 27.55 9.44 -10.51
N GLN A 137 28.68 8.73 -10.51
CA GLN A 137 29.99 9.39 -10.31
C GLN A 137 31.12 8.52 -10.88
N ARG A 138 31.33 8.57 -12.19
CA ARG A 138 32.66 8.36 -12.77
C ARG A 138 33.30 9.74 -12.89
N PRO A 139 34.40 10.06 -12.20
CA PRO A 139 35.19 11.22 -12.58
C PRO A 139 35.85 10.90 -13.93
N GLU A 140 35.58 11.73 -14.93
CA GLU A 140 36.39 11.80 -16.15
C GLU A 140 37.84 12.02 -15.73
N ARG A 141 38.72 11.05 -16.05
CA ARG A 141 40.16 11.26 -15.99
C ARG A 141 40.61 11.78 -17.34
N LEU A 142 41.31 12.91 -17.28
CA LEU A 142 42.20 13.46 -18.30
C LEU A 142 43.19 12.42 -18.83
#